data_AF-A0A9D2IFU1-F1
#
_entry.id   AF-A0A9D2IFU1-F1
#
_cell.length_a   1.000
_cell.length_b   1.000
_cell.length_c   1.000
_cell.angle_alpha   90.00
_cell.angle_beta   90.00
_cell.angle_gamma   90.00
#
_symmetry.space_group_name_H-M   'P 1'
#
loop_
_entity.id
_entity.type
_entity.pdbx_description
1 polymer ?
#
loop_
_entity_poly.entity_id
_entity_poly.type
_entity_poly.pdbx_seq_one_letter_code
_entity_poly.pdbx_strand_id
1 'polypeptide(L)'
;MKFYDKNKKQFVEFGDSFIEQYAKAYYYPENGKIDQPLIKRLSRCSQYSEREIDSLLESGIKNEEDVIHILAWKIGKIAHKTCSEKKPFSYSSDWADLENYDKWACHSSTIRLRKNQFPIKEIAEYVLSNLNHWEEDIEQNTWFCVLEDFNNTKREKGWHGLGTVYCITLLYFISKGKYPIFDQFADKALDVISQNKEAFPNADDKKYEPIPSDLPTKDEKKMGEFKERYKRYCKKIETLKSQLSDRYRDPQNRDLDRALWVYGHIKCAEDVR
;
A
#
# COMPACT_ATOMS: atom_id res chain seq x y z
N MET A 1 -24.37 -1.48 9.65
CA MET A 1 -23.23 -2.09 8.91
C MET A 1 -23.18 -3.59 9.16
N LYS A 2 -22.82 -4.41 8.16
CA LYS A 2 -22.76 -5.88 8.29
C LYS A 2 -21.38 -6.39 7.94
N PHE A 3 -20.64 -6.80 8.97
CA PHE A 3 -19.42 -7.59 8.82
C PHE A 3 -19.74 -9.06 8.95
N TYR A 4 -18.84 -9.93 8.51
CA TYR A 4 -19.09 -11.36 8.45
C TYR A 4 -17.88 -12.09 8.99
N ASP A 5 -18.07 -12.98 9.95
CA ASP A 5 -17.02 -13.85 10.49
C ASP A 5 -16.58 -14.93 9.48
N LYS A 6 -15.59 -15.75 9.84
CA LYS A 6 -15.12 -16.89 9.04
C LYS A 6 -16.21 -17.95 8.76
N ASN A 7 -17.29 -17.96 9.54
CA ASN A 7 -18.46 -18.84 9.40
C ASN A 7 -19.63 -18.13 8.69
N LYS A 8 -19.40 -16.95 8.11
CA LYS A 8 -20.43 -16.06 7.52
C LYS A 8 -21.46 -15.55 8.53
N LYS A 9 -21.20 -15.64 9.83
CA LYS A 9 -22.05 -15.07 10.87
C LYS A 9 -21.84 -13.56 10.88
N GLN A 10 -22.94 -12.82 10.80
CA GLN A 10 -22.90 -11.37 10.82
C GLN A 10 -22.44 -10.86 12.19
N PHE A 11 -21.53 -9.90 12.21
CA PHE A 11 -21.28 -9.03 13.35
C PHE A 11 -21.42 -7.56 12.94
N VAL A 12 -21.71 -6.69 13.92
CA VAL A 12 -22.40 -5.42 13.64
C VAL A 12 -21.51 -4.19 13.80
N GLU A 13 -20.41 -4.27 14.57
CA GLU A 13 -19.65 -3.07 14.95
C GLU A 13 -18.19 -3.11 14.49
N PHE A 14 -17.73 -1.96 14.01
CA PHE A 14 -16.32 -1.72 13.71
C PHE A 14 -15.58 -1.63 15.04
N GLY A 15 -14.41 -2.25 15.11
CA GLY A 15 -13.61 -2.31 16.32
C GLY A 15 -12.47 -3.30 16.16
N ASP A 16 -11.79 -3.61 17.26
CA ASP A 16 -10.64 -4.52 17.26
C ASP A 16 -10.97 -5.89 16.63
N SER A 17 -12.18 -6.41 16.85
CA SER A 17 -12.64 -7.68 16.26
C SER A 17 -12.69 -7.66 14.73
N PHE A 18 -13.00 -6.51 14.12
CA PHE A 18 -12.91 -6.31 12.67
C PHE A 18 -11.46 -6.46 12.21
N ILE A 19 -10.53 -5.81 12.92
CA ILE A 19 -9.11 -5.83 12.57
C ILE A 19 -8.53 -7.23 12.70
N GLU A 20 -8.69 -7.86 13.87
CA GLU A 20 -8.20 -9.21 14.17
C GLU A 20 -8.67 -10.24 13.15
N GLN A 21 -9.89 -10.08 12.66
CA GLN A 21 -10.44 -10.98 11.67
C GLN A 21 -9.90 -10.73 10.26
N TYR A 22 -10.01 -9.50 9.76
CA TYR A 22 -9.72 -9.21 8.36
C TYR A 22 -8.21 -9.08 8.10
N ALA A 23 -7.43 -8.55 9.05
CA ALA A 23 -5.97 -8.50 8.93
C ALA A 23 -5.36 -9.91 8.87
N LYS A 24 -5.89 -10.86 9.64
CA LYS A 24 -5.41 -12.25 9.59
C LYS A 24 -5.64 -12.91 8.22
N ALA A 25 -6.75 -12.58 7.56
CA ALA A 25 -7.11 -13.11 6.25
C ALA A 25 -6.26 -12.53 5.09
N TYR A 26 -5.45 -11.51 5.37
CA TYR A 26 -4.48 -10.93 4.42
C TYR A 26 -3.37 -11.92 4.04
N TYR A 27 -2.97 -12.78 4.99
CA TYR A 27 -1.84 -13.68 4.83
C TYR A 27 -2.20 -15.07 4.32
N TYR A 28 -1.25 -15.74 3.67
CA TYR A 28 -1.31 -17.18 3.50
C TYR A 28 -1.31 -17.90 4.86
N PRO A 29 -2.10 -18.98 5.02
CA PRO A 29 -2.10 -19.76 6.25
C PRO A 29 -0.78 -20.53 6.37
N GLU A 30 -0.10 -20.40 7.51
CA GLU A 30 1.22 -21.03 7.76
C GLU A 30 1.22 -22.54 7.57
N ASN A 31 0.10 -23.22 7.87
CA ASN A 31 0.01 -24.68 7.86
C ASN A 31 -0.53 -25.26 6.54
N GLY A 32 -0.66 -24.45 5.47
CA GLY A 32 -1.24 -24.88 4.19
C GLY A 32 -2.74 -25.26 4.24
N LYS A 33 -3.32 -25.40 5.44
CA LYS A 33 -4.75 -25.65 5.65
C LYS A 33 -5.55 -24.39 5.42
N ILE A 34 -6.50 -24.48 4.48
CA ILE A 34 -7.44 -23.43 4.08
C ILE A 34 -8.57 -23.31 5.14
N ASP A 35 -8.24 -23.34 6.43
CA ASP A 35 -9.26 -23.18 7.49
C ASP A 35 -9.62 -21.69 7.71
N GLN A 36 -9.17 -20.81 6.82
CA GLN A 36 -9.66 -19.44 6.71
C GLN A 36 -10.42 -19.27 5.38
N PRO A 37 -11.72 -19.60 5.36
CA PRO A 37 -12.54 -19.64 4.17
C PRO A 37 -13.21 -18.29 3.88
N LEU A 38 -12.68 -17.16 4.36
CA LEU A 38 -13.35 -15.88 4.13
C LEU A 38 -13.43 -15.55 2.62
N ILE A 39 -12.42 -15.95 1.83
CA ILE A 39 -12.39 -15.66 0.38
C ILE A 39 -11.56 -16.71 -0.35
N LYS A 40 -12.16 -17.38 -1.35
CA LYS A 40 -11.49 -18.39 -2.20
C LYS A 40 -10.54 -17.79 -3.24
N ARG A 41 -10.68 -16.50 -3.58
CA ARG A 41 -9.98 -15.86 -4.71
C ARG A 41 -9.10 -14.67 -4.34
N LEU A 42 -8.93 -14.40 -3.04
CA LEU A 42 -8.03 -13.33 -2.60
C LEU A 42 -6.57 -13.69 -2.86
N SER A 43 -5.85 -12.82 -3.58
CA SER A 43 -4.40 -12.92 -3.71
C SER A 43 -3.75 -12.50 -2.40
N ARG A 44 -3.47 -13.47 -1.53
CA ARG A 44 -2.90 -13.26 -0.19
C ARG A 44 -1.41 -12.95 -0.26
N CYS A 45 -0.91 -12.37 0.82
CA CYS A 45 0.49 -11.98 0.98
C CYS A 45 1.26 -12.97 1.87
N SER A 46 2.58 -13.02 1.67
CA SER A 46 3.47 -13.83 2.51
C SER A 46 3.80 -13.10 3.80
N GLN A 47 3.69 -13.79 4.93
CA GLN A 47 4.12 -13.22 6.21
C GLN A 47 5.61 -12.87 6.22
N TYR A 48 6.44 -13.64 5.52
CA TYR A 48 7.89 -13.41 5.49
C TYR A 48 8.23 -12.09 4.79
N SER A 49 7.66 -11.84 3.61
CA SER A 49 7.86 -10.56 2.92
C SER A 49 7.26 -9.39 3.70
N GLU A 50 6.10 -9.59 4.33
CA GLU A 50 5.41 -8.55 5.08
C GLU A 50 6.15 -8.15 6.37
N ARG A 51 6.81 -9.10 7.05
CA ARG A 51 7.67 -8.79 8.21
C ARG A 51 8.85 -7.90 7.82
N GLU A 52 9.47 -8.15 6.67
CA GLU A 52 10.54 -7.27 6.18
C GLU A 52 10.00 -5.88 5.83
N ILE A 53 8.82 -5.80 5.21
CA ILE A 53 8.16 -4.53 4.91
C ILE A 53 7.80 -3.76 6.18
N ASP A 54 7.33 -4.44 7.23
CA ASP A 54 7.07 -3.83 8.53
C ASP A 54 8.38 -3.33 9.17
N SER A 55 9.46 -4.14 9.12
CA SER A 55 10.79 -3.74 9.60
C SER A 55 11.37 -2.54 8.84
N LEU A 56 11.17 -2.46 7.51
CA LEU A 56 11.58 -1.31 6.71
C LEU A 56 10.80 -0.05 7.09
N LEU A 57 9.51 -0.18 7.39
CA LEU A 57 8.69 0.93 7.86
C LEU A 57 9.14 1.44 9.24
N GLU A 58 9.43 0.53 10.17
CA GLU A 58 9.90 0.86 11.52
C GLU A 58 11.29 1.51 11.48
N SER A 59 12.21 0.91 10.71
CA SER A 59 13.61 1.30 10.73
C SER A 59 13.97 2.44 9.78
N GLY A 60 13.09 2.76 8.81
CA GLY A 60 13.30 3.76 7.77
C GLY A 60 14.16 3.25 6.61
N ILE A 61 14.13 4.00 5.50
CA ILE A 61 14.93 3.73 4.30
C ILE A 61 16.40 4.09 4.59
N LYS A 62 17.34 3.20 4.25
CA LYS A 62 18.77 3.35 4.50
C LYS A 62 19.63 3.20 3.24
N ASN A 63 19.17 2.42 2.28
CA ASN A 63 19.90 2.11 1.05
C ASN A 63 18.95 1.91 -0.15
N GLU A 64 19.52 1.68 -1.35
CA GLU A 64 18.73 1.57 -2.58
C GLU A 64 17.90 0.29 -2.61
N GLU A 65 18.40 -0.79 -1.98
CA GLU A 65 17.71 -2.08 -1.90
C GLU A 65 16.38 -1.93 -1.15
N ASP A 66 16.35 -1.14 -0.07
CA ASP A 66 15.12 -0.84 0.68
C ASP A 66 14.04 -0.21 -0.22
N VAL A 67 14.43 0.77 -1.04
CA VAL A 67 13.51 1.43 -1.98
C VAL A 67 13.00 0.45 -3.02
N ILE A 68 13.87 -0.43 -3.52
CA ILE A 68 13.49 -1.44 -4.49
C ILE A 68 12.55 -2.47 -3.87
N HIS A 69 12.79 -2.92 -2.63
CA HIS A 69 11.88 -3.82 -1.90
C HIS A 69 10.50 -3.20 -1.71
N ILE A 70 10.43 -1.93 -1.29
CA ILE A 70 9.19 -1.18 -1.13
C ILE A 70 8.42 -1.11 -2.45
N LEU A 71 9.10 -0.76 -3.55
CA LEU A 71 8.46 -0.67 -4.86
C LEU A 71 8.06 -2.04 -5.41
N ALA A 72 8.89 -3.07 -5.25
CA ALA A 72 8.58 -4.43 -5.67
C ALA A 72 7.32 -4.95 -4.95
N TRP A 73 7.24 -4.71 -3.64
CA TRP A 73 6.07 -5.01 -2.82
C TRP A 73 4.83 -4.28 -3.33
N LYS A 74 4.89 -2.96 -3.48
CA LYS A 74 3.72 -2.16 -3.89
C LYS A 74 3.24 -2.45 -5.32
N ILE A 75 4.17 -2.70 -6.24
CA ILE A 75 3.87 -2.99 -7.65
C ILE A 75 3.29 -4.41 -7.83
N GLY A 76 3.42 -5.26 -6.81
CA GLY A 76 2.96 -6.65 -6.87
C GLY A 76 3.94 -7.57 -7.62
N LYS A 77 5.24 -7.32 -7.44
CA LYS A 77 6.33 -8.11 -8.02
C LYS A 77 6.90 -9.15 -7.08
N ILE A 78 6.44 -9.18 -5.84
CA ILE A 78 6.79 -10.24 -4.89
C ILE A 78 5.98 -11.51 -5.21
N ALA A 79 6.69 -12.58 -5.49
CA ALA A 79 6.16 -13.93 -5.60
C ALA A 79 5.90 -14.50 -4.20
N HIS A 80 4.84 -14.01 -3.54
CA HIS A 80 4.56 -14.34 -2.14
C HIS A 80 4.53 -15.85 -1.82
N LYS A 81 4.06 -16.70 -2.74
CA LYS A 81 4.00 -18.16 -2.54
C LYS A 81 5.36 -18.86 -2.42
N THR A 82 6.43 -18.23 -2.91
CA THR A 82 7.78 -18.79 -2.88
C THR A 82 8.67 -18.17 -1.81
N CYS A 83 8.18 -17.13 -1.14
CA CYS A 83 8.88 -16.48 -0.03
C CYS A 83 8.93 -17.41 1.19
N SER A 84 10.05 -17.38 1.91
CA SER A 84 10.29 -18.17 3.13
C SER A 84 11.10 -17.35 4.13
N GLU A 85 11.25 -17.84 5.36
CA GLU A 85 12.08 -17.17 6.38
C GLU A 85 13.51 -16.91 5.91
N LYS A 86 14.12 -17.84 5.17
CA LYS A 86 15.50 -17.69 4.65
C LYS A 86 15.59 -16.82 3.39
N LYS A 87 14.46 -16.58 2.73
CA LYS A 87 14.36 -15.80 1.49
C LYS A 87 13.03 -15.03 1.51
N PRO A 88 12.95 -13.94 2.29
CA PRO A 88 11.69 -13.24 2.52
C PRO A 88 11.20 -12.49 1.28
N PHE A 89 12.11 -12.06 0.40
CA PHE A 89 11.79 -11.54 -0.91
C PHE A 89 12.10 -12.58 -2.00
N SER A 90 11.07 -12.97 -2.72
CA SER A 90 11.17 -13.70 -3.98
C SER A 90 10.34 -12.96 -5.01
N TYR A 91 10.79 -12.94 -6.26
CA TYR A 91 10.21 -12.07 -7.29
C TYR A 91 9.49 -12.84 -8.39
N SER A 92 8.57 -12.19 -9.08
CA SER A 92 7.96 -12.70 -10.31
C SER A 92 9.02 -12.92 -11.40
N SER A 93 8.71 -13.75 -12.41
CA SER A 93 9.68 -14.17 -13.44
C SER A 93 10.39 -13.02 -14.16
N ASP A 94 9.71 -11.89 -14.35
CA ASP A 94 10.27 -10.69 -14.97
C ASP A 94 11.22 -9.89 -14.06
N TRP A 95 11.36 -10.30 -12.80
CA TRP A 95 12.24 -9.75 -11.76
C TRP A 95 13.03 -10.89 -11.04
N ALA A 96 12.99 -12.14 -11.53
CA ALA A 96 13.42 -13.32 -10.78
C ALA A 96 14.91 -13.33 -10.41
N ASP A 97 15.75 -12.73 -11.26
CA ASP A 97 17.20 -12.67 -11.06
C ASP A 97 17.66 -11.43 -10.31
N LEU A 98 16.72 -10.66 -9.75
CA LEU A 98 17.03 -9.37 -9.19
C LEU A 98 18.12 -9.48 -8.13
N GLU A 99 17.99 -10.35 -7.13
CA GLU A 99 18.97 -10.46 -6.03
C GLU A 99 20.09 -11.49 -6.26
N ASN A 100 20.25 -12.02 -7.48
CA ASN A 100 21.21 -13.10 -7.74
C ASN A 100 22.68 -12.63 -7.84
N TYR A 101 22.94 -11.34 -7.65
CA TYR A 101 24.26 -10.72 -7.79
C TYR A 101 24.57 -9.83 -6.58
N ASP A 102 25.85 -9.75 -6.21
CA ASP A 102 26.30 -8.77 -5.23
C ASP A 102 25.99 -7.35 -5.72
N LYS A 103 25.48 -6.50 -4.82
CA LYS A 103 25.05 -5.12 -5.14
C LYS A 103 24.07 -5.10 -6.31
N TRP A 104 23.09 -5.99 -6.29
CA TRP A 104 22.14 -6.13 -7.37
C TRP A 104 21.33 -4.87 -7.67
N ALA A 105 21.08 -4.04 -6.65
CA ALA A 105 20.46 -2.73 -6.85
C ALA A 105 21.24 -1.87 -7.87
N CYS A 106 22.56 -2.07 -7.98
CA CYS A 106 23.40 -1.38 -8.95
C CYS A 106 23.23 -1.88 -10.40
N HIS A 107 22.58 -3.03 -10.62
CA HIS A 107 22.50 -3.72 -11.92
C HIS A 107 21.05 -3.94 -12.41
N SER A 108 20.12 -3.04 -12.06
CA SER A 108 18.68 -3.19 -12.29
C SER A 108 18.20 -3.04 -13.76
N SER A 109 19.08 -3.08 -14.76
CA SER A 109 18.74 -2.82 -16.17
C SER A 109 17.78 -3.86 -16.78
N THR A 110 17.60 -4.99 -16.10
CA THR A 110 16.68 -6.08 -16.48
C THR A 110 15.25 -5.88 -16.00
N ILE A 111 15.00 -4.91 -15.12
CA ILE A 111 13.70 -4.71 -14.49
C ILE A 111 12.68 -4.15 -15.49
N ARG A 112 11.56 -4.87 -15.61
CA ARG A 112 10.45 -4.51 -16.49
C ARG A 112 9.16 -4.31 -15.71
N LEU A 113 8.38 -3.32 -16.17
CA LEU A 113 6.98 -3.18 -15.81
C LEU A 113 6.14 -3.33 -17.07
N ARG A 114 5.42 -4.46 -17.17
CA ARG A 114 4.75 -4.90 -18.40
C ARG A 114 5.77 -5.04 -19.53
N LYS A 115 5.63 -4.26 -20.61
CA LYS A 115 6.54 -4.31 -21.77
C LYS A 115 7.70 -3.33 -21.69
N ASN A 116 7.66 -2.40 -20.74
CA ASN A 116 8.60 -1.28 -20.67
C ASN A 116 9.67 -1.53 -19.60
N GLN A 117 10.87 -1.01 -19.84
CA GLN A 117 11.90 -0.95 -18.82
C GLN A 117 11.45 0.01 -17.70
N PHE A 118 11.61 -0.39 -16.45
CA PHE A 118 11.26 0.42 -15.29
C PHE A 118 12.55 0.98 -14.67
N PRO A 119 12.70 2.31 -14.56
CA PRO A 119 13.96 2.95 -14.15
C PRO A 119 14.17 2.92 -12.64
N ILE A 120 14.04 1.74 -12.04
CA ILE A 120 13.95 1.57 -10.59
C ILE A 120 15.22 1.96 -9.85
N LYS A 121 16.40 1.73 -10.43
CA LYS A 121 17.67 2.16 -9.85
C LYS A 121 17.77 3.68 -9.80
N GLU A 122 17.45 4.36 -10.90
CA GLU A 122 17.44 5.83 -10.93
C GLU A 122 16.44 6.40 -9.91
N ILE A 123 15.28 5.74 -9.76
CA ILE A 123 14.30 6.09 -8.72
C ILE A 123 14.90 5.89 -7.32
N ALA A 124 15.55 4.76 -7.05
CA ALA A 124 16.14 4.46 -5.74
C ALA A 124 17.26 5.44 -5.37
N GLU A 125 18.17 5.72 -6.30
CA GLU A 125 19.25 6.71 -6.14
C GLU A 125 18.69 8.12 -5.88
N TYR A 126 17.61 8.48 -6.58
CA TYR A 126 16.93 9.75 -6.35
C TYR A 126 16.29 9.80 -4.96
N VAL A 127 15.57 8.75 -4.54
CA VAL A 127 14.95 8.71 -3.21
C VAL A 127 16.00 8.89 -2.12
N LEU A 128 17.13 8.18 -2.19
CA LEU A 128 18.18 8.30 -1.18
C LEU A 128 18.84 9.67 -1.17
N SER A 129 19.14 10.24 -2.33
CA SER A 129 19.78 11.56 -2.41
C SER A 129 18.87 12.68 -1.89
N ASN A 130 17.56 12.44 -1.82
CA ASN A 130 16.57 13.41 -1.37
C ASN A 130 16.01 13.10 0.04
N LEU A 131 16.37 11.97 0.66
CA LEU A 131 15.71 11.46 1.85
C LEU A 131 15.71 12.46 3.02
N ASN A 132 16.88 13.02 3.37
CA ASN A 132 17.02 13.89 4.54
C ASN A 132 16.12 15.13 4.46
N HIS A 133 16.08 15.83 3.31
CA HIS A 133 15.25 17.03 3.22
C HIS A 133 13.76 16.70 3.13
N TRP A 134 13.39 15.56 2.54
CA TRP A 134 11.99 15.12 2.55
C TRP A 134 11.51 14.75 3.96
N GLU A 135 12.37 14.15 4.78
CA GLU A 135 12.10 13.92 6.21
C GLU A 135 11.86 15.27 6.93
N GLU A 136 12.71 16.28 6.69
CA GLU A 136 12.53 17.64 7.22
C GLU A 136 11.20 18.27 6.76
N ASP A 137 10.83 18.16 5.48
CA ASP A 137 9.54 18.64 4.96
C ASP A 137 8.35 17.95 5.66
N ILE A 138 8.46 16.65 5.89
CA ILE A 138 7.42 15.87 6.58
C ILE A 138 7.25 16.31 8.04
N GLU A 139 8.35 16.60 8.72
CA GLU A 139 8.36 17.15 10.08
C GLU A 139 7.70 18.53 10.13
N GLN A 140 7.98 19.38 9.14
CA GLN A 140 7.39 20.72 8.98
C GLN A 140 5.95 20.70 8.43
N ASN A 141 5.37 19.52 8.20
CA ASN A 141 4.04 19.33 7.62
C ASN A 141 3.87 19.88 6.19
N THR A 142 4.98 20.00 5.45
CA THR A 142 5.07 20.32 4.02
C THR A 142 5.18 19.08 3.14
N TRP A 143 4.71 17.92 3.62
CA TRP A 143 4.71 16.61 2.94
C TRP A 143 4.30 16.58 1.46
N PHE A 144 3.51 17.56 1.02
CA PHE A 144 3.08 17.64 -0.38
C PHE A 144 4.25 17.97 -1.32
N CYS A 145 5.25 18.71 -0.83
CA CYS A 145 6.48 19.03 -1.56
C CYS A 145 7.20 17.75 -2.01
N VAL A 146 7.26 16.72 -1.16
CA VAL A 146 7.78 15.40 -1.51
C VAL A 146 7.10 14.82 -2.77
N LEU A 147 5.76 14.89 -2.85
CA LEU A 147 5.03 14.39 -4.01
C LEU A 147 5.23 15.26 -5.25
N GLU A 148 5.35 16.58 -5.08
CA GLU A 148 5.64 17.51 -6.17
C GLU A 148 7.03 17.25 -6.76
N ASP A 149 8.05 17.04 -5.92
CA ASP A 149 9.41 16.71 -6.32
C ASP A 149 9.45 15.42 -7.12
N PHE A 150 8.83 14.34 -6.61
CA PHE A 150 8.71 13.10 -7.36
C PHE A 150 8.09 13.31 -8.74
N ASN A 151 7.01 14.09 -8.82
CA ASN A 151 6.29 14.31 -10.06
C ASN A 151 7.10 15.14 -11.07
N ASN A 152 7.81 16.16 -10.59
CA ASN A 152 8.68 17.01 -11.40
C ASN A 152 9.86 16.20 -11.94
N THR A 153 10.59 15.50 -11.09
CA THR A 153 11.73 14.67 -11.50
C THR A 153 11.31 13.54 -12.43
N LYS A 154 10.21 12.84 -12.13
CA LYS A 154 9.67 11.79 -13.01
C LYS A 154 9.44 12.32 -14.42
N ARG A 155 8.92 13.56 -14.56
CA ARG A 155 8.71 14.19 -15.87
C ARG A 155 10.02 14.57 -16.56
N GLU A 156 10.92 15.22 -15.82
CA GLU A 156 12.22 15.66 -16.36
C GLU A 156 13.07 14.48 -16.83
N LYS A 157 13.06 13.38 -16.08
CA LYS A 157 13.80 12.14 -16.39
C LYS A 157 13.06 11.21 -17.34
N GLY A 158 11.77 11.46 -17.63
CA GLY A 158 10.96 10.58 -18.47
C GLY A 158 10.68 9.21 -17.85
N TRP A 159 10.57 9.12 -16.51
CA TRP A 159 10.31 7.85 -15.84
C TRP A 159 8.87 7.39 -16.04
N HIS A 160 8.73 6.31 -16.82
CA HIS A 160 7.43 5.69 -17.07
C HIS A 160 7.12 4.58 -16.06
N GLY A 161 5.83 4.43 -15.74
CA GLY A 161 5.36 3.36 -14.85
C GLY A 161 5.35 3.71 -13.37
N LEU A 162 5.92 4.84 -12.94
CA LEU A 162 5.86 5.31 -11.55
C LEU A 162 4.56 6.11 -11.29
N GLY A 163 3.45 5.44 -10.97
CA GLY A 163 2.17 6.10 -10.72
C GLY A 163 2.07 6.82 -9.37
N THR A 164 1.07 7.69 -9.21
CA THR A 164 0.81 8.48 -7.98
C THR A 164 0.77 7.63 -6.71
N VAL A 165 0.13 6.46 -6.77
CA VAL A 165 0.03 5.56 -5.62
C VAL A 165 1.38 4.97 -5.18
N TYR A 166 2.37 4.90 -6.08
CA TYR A 166 3.72 4.48 -5.76
C TYR A 166 4.48 5.62 -5.07
N CYS A 167 4.32 6.87 -5.52
CA CYS A 167 4.87 8.04 -4.83
C CYS A 167 4.27 8.19 -3.42
N ILE A 168 2.96 8.00 -3.26
CA ILE A 168 2.31 7.97 -1.95
C ILE A 168 2.88 6.84 -1.08
N THR A 169 3.20 5.69 -1.68
CA THR A 169 3.81 4.59 -0.93
C THR A 169 5.21 4.95 -0.46
N LEU A 170 6.04 5.61 -1.27
CA LEU A 170 7.33 6.11 -0.82
C LEU A 170 7.17 7.15 0.30
N LEU A 171 6.23 8.10 0.15
CA LEU A 171 5.88 9.05 1.22
C LEU A 171 5.49 8.35 2.52
N TYR A 172 4.75 7.23 2.46
CA TYR A 172 4.40 6.43 3.62
C TYR A 172 5.63 5.92 4.38
N PHE A 173 6.62 5.37 3.68
CA PHE A 173 7.86 4.87 4.30
C PHE A 173 8.76 6.00 4.80
N ILE A 174 8.96 7.06 4.01
CA ILE A 174 9.76 8.23 4.42
C ILE A 174 9.14 8.86 5.69
N SER A 175 7.81 8.94 5.75
CA SER A 175 7.10 9.50 6.89
C SER A 175 6.87 8.53 8.06
N LYS A 176 7.45 7.33 8.01
CA LYS A 176 7.28 6.25 9.00
C LYS A 176 5.82 6.03 9.39
N GLY A 177 4.95 6.03 8.39
CA GLY A 177 3.54 5.73 8.51
C GLY A 177 2.61 6.92 8.78
N LYS A 178 3.14 8.13 8.99
CA LYS A 178 2.34 9.34 9.23
C LYS A 178 1.36 9.65 8.09
N TYR A 179 1.76 9.38 6.85
CA TYR A 179 0.89 9.54 5.66
C TYR A 179 0.55 8.19 5.05
N PRO A 180 -0.65 7.63 5.33
CA PRO A 180 -0.98 6.24 4.99
C PRO A 180 -0.89 5.93 3.50
N ILE A 181 -0.50 4.70 3.16
CA ILE A 181 -0.56 4.20 1.79
C ILE A 181 -1.98 4.35 1.22
N PHE A 182 -2.08 4.59 -0.08
CA PHE A 182 -3.37 4.58 -0.76
C PHE A 182 -3.58 3.27 -1.51
N ASP A 183 -4.75 2.67 -1.31
CA ASP A 183 -5.27 1.56 -2.10
C ASP A 183 -6.77 1.79 -2.32
N GLN A 184 -7.23 1.61 -3.56
CA GLN A 184 -8.62 1.87 -3.92
C GLN A 184 -9.62 0.98 -3.17
N PHE A 185 -9.25 -0.26 -2.85
CA PHE A 185 -10.13 -1.18 -2.13
C PHE A 185 -10.22 -0.81 -0.66
N ALA A 186 -9.09 -0.42 -0.05
CA ALA A 186 -9.07 0.10 1.31
C ALA A 186 -9.86 1.43 1.43
N ASP A 187 -9.75 2.32 0.45
CA ASP A 187 -10.48 3.58 0.41
C ASP A 187 -11.99 3.38 0.18
N LYS A 188 -12.40 2.44 -0.69
CA LYS A 188 -13.80 2.01 -0.83
C LYS A 188 -14.35 1.44 0.49
N ALA A 189 -13.57 0.60 1.18
CA ALA A 189 -13.93 0.07 2.50
C ALA A 189 -14.11 1.18 3.54
N LEU A 190 -13.16 2.12 3.56
CA LEU A 190 -13.15 3.26 4.47
C LEU A 190 -14.39 4.15 4.30
N ASP A 191 -14.82 4.39 3.06
CA ASP A 191 -16.03 5.16 2.75
C ASP A 191 -17.29 4.50 3.33
N VAL A 192 -17.41 3.18 3.19
CA VAL A 192 -18.57 2.43 3.69
C VAL A 192 -18.61 2.44 5.22
N ILE A 193 -17.46 2.20 5.85
CA ILE A 193 -17.34 2.18 7.32
C ILE A 193 -17.61 3.57 7.90
N SER A 194 -16.95 4.60 7.36
CA SER A 194 -17.03 5.98 7.89
C SER A 194 -18.43 6.59 7.76
N GLN A 195 -19.23 6.14 6.81
CA GLN A 195 -20.59 6.64 6.57
C GLN A 195 -21.67 5.75 7.18
N ASN A 196 -21.28 4.71 7.93
CA ASN A 196 -22.14 3.67 8.49
C ASN A 196 -23.15 3.12 7.45
N LYS A 197 -22.69 2.93 6.21
CA LYS A 197 -23.56 2.45 5.13
C LYS A 197 -23.75 0.94 5.25
N GLU A 198 -25.00 0.48 5.16
CA GLU A 198 -25.32 -0.96 5.24
C GLU A 198 -24.96 -1.73 3.98
N ALA A 199 -25.14 -1.08 2.82
CA ALA A 199 -24.69 -1.58 1.53
C ALA A 199 -23.41 -0.83 1.14
N PHE A 200 -22.44 -1.54 0.56
CA PHE A 200 -21.60 -0.87 -0.42
C PHE A 200 -22.57 -0.27 -1.43
N PRO A 201 -22.46 1.01 -1.81
CA PRO A 201 -23.20 1.45 -3.00
C PRO A 201 -22.89 0.39 -4.06
N ASN A 202 -23.95 -0.18 -4.67
CA ASN A 202 -23.80 -1.12 -5.79
C ASN A 202 -22.58 -0.70 -6.60
N ALA A 203 -21.76 -1.68 -6.95
CA ALA A 203 -20.50 -1.62 -7.69
C ALA A 203 -20.60 -0.93 -9.07
N ASP A 204 -21.26 0.22 -9.11
CA ASP A 204 -21.22 1.17 -10.19
C ASP A 204 -19.88 1.87 -10.03
N ASP A 205 -18.83 1.22 -10.53
CA ASP A 205 -17.48 1.77 -10.64
C ASP A 205 -17.50 3.17 -11.28
N LYS A 206 -18.60 3.56 -11.94
CA LYS A 206 -18.87 4.90 -12.47
C LYS A 206 -18.97 6.02 -11.42
N LYS A 207 -19.18 5.71 -10.13
CA LYS A 207 -19.29 6.73 -9.06
C LYS A 207 -18.09 6.79 -8.13
N TYR A 208 -17.18 5.82 -8.20
CA TYR A 208 -15.93 5.91 -7.45
C TYR A 208 -14.98 6.86 -8.17
N GLU A 209 -14.47 7.86 -7.45
CA GLU A 209 -13.46 8.76 -7.97
C GLU A 209 -12.07 8.22 -7.60
N PRO A 210 -11.35 7.58 -8.54
CA PRO A 210 -10.01 7.06 -8.26
C PRO A 210 -9.02 8.19 -8.08
N ILE A 211 -7.94 7.92 -7.33
CA ILE A 211 -6.75 8.78 -7.39
C ILE A 211 -6.22 8.76 -8.83
N PRO A 212 -5.86 9.93 -9.41
CA PRO A 212 -5.31 9.99 -10.75
C PRO A 212 -4.01 9.19 -10.85
N SER A 213 -3.81 8.51 -11.98
CA SER A 213 -2.61 7.69 -12.23
C SER A 213 -1.32 8.49 -12.13
N ASP A 214 -1.39 9.77 -12.50
CA ASP A 214 -0.31 10.73 -12.46
C ASP A 214 -0.78 11.98 -11.70
N LEU A 215 0.12 12.56 -10.91
CA LEU A 215 -0.14 13.81 -10.21
C LEU A 215 -0.44 14.93 -11.23
N PRO A 216 -1.50 15.75 -11.03
CA PRO A 216 -1.78 16.90 -11.90
C PRO A 216 -0.59 17.86 -11.95
N THR A 217 -0.26 18.45 -13.11
CA THR A 217 1.01 19.22 -13.26
C THR A 217 0.85 20.68 -13.71
N LYS A 218 -0.27 21.02 -14.35
CA LYS A 218 -0.48 22.33 -15.00
C LYS A 218 -1.76 23.03 -14.55
N ASP A 219 -2.46 22.40 -13.62
CA ASP A 219 -3.79 22.80 -13.19
C ASP A 219 -3.74 22.85 -11.66
N GLU A 220 -3.46 24.03 -11.13
CA GLU A 220 -3.37 24.29 -9.68
C GLU A 220 -4.66 23.87 -8.97
N LYS A 221 -5.80 24.02 -9.64
CA LYS A 221 -7.09 23.58 -9.10
C LYS A 221 -7.12 22.07 -8.95
N LYS A 222 -6.76 21.30 -9.98
CA LYS A 222 -6.69 19.83 -9.89
C LYS A 222 -5.66 19.35 -8.88
N MET A 223 -4.53 20.04 -8.77
CA MET A 223 -3.52 19.74 -7.77
C MET A 223 -4.08 19.94 -6.35
N GLY A 224 -4.77 21.06 -6.12
CA GLY A 224 -5.48 21.34 -4.87
C GLY A 224 -6.57 20.31 -4.57
N GLU A 225 -7.36 19.91 -5.57
CA GLU A 225 -8.38 18.86 -5.45
C GLU A 225 -7.78 17.52 -5.03
N PHE A 226 -6.64 17.12 -5.63
CA PHE A 226 -5.89 15.93 -5.25
C PHE A 226 -5.38 16.02 -3.81
N LYS A 227 -4.72 17.13 -3.45
CA LYS A 227 -4.18 17.36 -2.10
C LYS A 227 -5.28 17.23 -1.05
N GLU A 228 -6.42 17.86 -1.27
CA GLU A 228 -7.57 17.78 -0.37
C GLU A 228 -8.21 16.39 -0.36
N ARG A 229 -8.27 15.68 -1.48
CA ARG A 229 -8.75 14.29 -1.53
C ARG A 229 -7.90 13.36 -0.68
N TYR A 230 -6.56 13.48 -0.76
CA TYR A 230 -5.66 12.66 0.03
C TYR A 230 -5.68 13.05 1.52
N LYS A 231 -5.76 14.34 1.86
CA LYS A 231 -5.99 14.78 3.26
C LYS A 231 -7.28 14.21 3.83
N ARG A 232 -8.38 14.20 3.08
CA ARG A 232 -9.65 13.58 3.50
C ARG A 232 -9.47 12.08 3.75
N TYR A 233 -8.69 11.39 2.92
CA TYR A 233 -8.35 9.98 3.13
C TYR A 233 -7.59 9.77 4.44
N CYS A 234 -6.52 10.53 4.68
CA CYS A 234 -5.75 10.48 5.92
C CYS A 234 -6.64 10.71 7.14
N LYS A 235 -7.48 11.76 7.11
CA LYS A 235 -8.39 12.09 8.22
C LYS A 235 -9.37 10.96 8.54
N LYS A 236 -9.89 10.26 7.52
CA LYS A 236 -10.79 9.12 7.72
C LYS A 236 -10.06 7.95 8.40
N ILE A 237 -8.81 7.65 8.01
CA ILE A 237 -7.99 6.64 8.68
C ILE A 237 -7.77 7.00 10.15
N GLU A 238 -7.34 8.23 10.43
CA GLU A 238 -7.13 8.70 11.81
C GLU A 238 -8.42 8.63 12.64
N THR A 239 -9.56 8.97 12.05
CA THR A 239 -10.87 8.87 12.71
C THR A 239 -11.20 7.42 13.06
N LEU A 240 -10.90 6.45 12.20
CA LEU A 240 -11.08 5.03 12.52
C LEU A 240 -10.10 4.57 13.59
N LYS A 241 -8.81 4.93 13.50
CA LYS A 241 -7.80 4.59 14.51
C LYS A 241 -8.19 5.08 15.90
N SER A 242 -8.79 6.27 16.02
CA SER A 242 -9.26 6.80 17.32
C SER A 242 -10.37 5.96 17.99
N GLN A 243 -11.08 5.13 17.23
CA GLN A 243 -12.13 4.23 17.73
C GLN A 243 -11.59 2.85 18.14
N LEU A 244 -10.31 2.59 17.87
CA LEU A 244 -9.65 1.33 18.16
C LEU A 244 -8.79 1.42 19.43
N SER A 245 -8.36 0.26 19.92
CA SER A 245 -7.36 0.19 21.00
C SER A 245 -6.03 0.83 20.61
N ASP A 246 -5.26 1.24 21.61
CA ASP A 246 -4.03 2.04 21.42
C ASP A 246 -3.01 1.38 20.49
N ARG A 247 -2.94 0.03 20.46
CA ARG A 247 -2.04 -0.70 19.55
C ARG A 247 -2.26 -0.39 18.07
N TYR A 248 -3.48 0.00 17.69
CA TYR A 248 -3.84 0.33 16.30
C TYR A 248 -3.72 1.82 15.97
N ARG A 249 -3.43 2.65 16.96
CA ARG A 249 -3.18 4.10 16.78
C ARG A 249 -1.76 4.39 16.33
N ASP A 250 -0.85 3.45 16.52
CA ASP A 250 0.50 3.54 15.99
C ASP A 250 0.46 3.76 14.45
N PRO A 251 1.09 4.81 13.91
CA PRO A 251 1.20 5.02 12.47
C PRO A 251 1.89 3.87 11.73
N GLN A 252 2.76 3.13 12.41
CA GLN A 252 3.51 2.00 11.84
C GLN A 252 2.72 0.69 11.89
N ASN A 253 1.64 0.62 12.68
CA ASN A 253 0.78 -0.55 12.70
C ASN A 253 -0.03 -0.65 11.39
N ARG A 254 0.18 -1.75 10.67
CA ARG A 254 -0.42 -2.04 9.36
C ARG A 254 -1.73 -2.82 9.40
N ASP A 255 -2.19 -3.23 10.57
CA ASP A 255 -3.32 -4.17 10.65
C ASP A 255 -4.63 -3.54 10.16
N LEU A 256 -4.81 -2.23 10.40
CA LEU A 256 -5.96 -1.51 9.87
C LEU A 256 -5.96 -1.45 8.34
N ASP A 257 -4.83 -1.15 7.69
CA ASP A 257 -4.81 -1.12 6.22
C ASP A 257 -5.00 -2.52 5.63
N ARG A 258 -4.39 -3.55 6.23
CA ARG A 258 -4.58 -4.96 5.83
C ARG A 258 -6.04 -5.35 5.94
N ALA A 259 -6.69 -5.01 7.06
CA ALA A 259 -8.11 -5.30 7.29
C ALA A 259 -9.03 -4.57 6.29
N LEU A 260 -8.79 -3.27 6.07
CA LEU A 260 -9.54 -2.47 5.09
C LEU A 260 -9.36 -3.01 3.67
N TRP A 261 -8.13 -3.38 3.30
CA TRP A 261 -7.82 -3.96 2.00
C TRP A 261 -8.58 -5.27 1.79
N VAL A 262 -8.48 -6.21 2.73
CA VAL A 262 -9.21 -7.49 2.66
C VAL A 262 -10.70 -7.26 2.56
N TYR A 263 -11.27 -6.43 3.44
CA TYR A 263 -12.70 -6.14 3.44
C TYR A 263 -13.17 -5.48 2.13
N GLY A 264 -12.39 -4.54 1.61
CA GLY A 264 -12.64 -3.90 0.32
C GLY A 264 -12.68 -4.90 -0.83
N HIS A 265 -11.72 -5.83 -0.90
CA HIS A 265 -11.70 -6.89 -1.91
C HIS A 265 -12.91 -7.82 -1.81
N ILE A 266 -13.28 -8.26 -0.60
CA ILE A 266 -14.47 -9.12 -0.39
C ILE A 266 -15.71 -8.49 -1.01
N LYS A 267 -15.88 -7.20 -0.74
CA LYS A 267 -17.10 -6.48 -1.06
C LYS A 267 -17.15 -6.09 -2.53
N CYS A 268 -16.01 -5.72 -3.13
CA CYS A 268 -15.93 -5.43 -4.55
C CYS A 268 -16.02 -6.68 -5.44
N ALA A 269 -15.60 -7.85 -4.96
CA ALA A 269 -15.61 -9.09 -5.73
C ALA A 269 -16.99 -9.76 -5.84
N GLU A 270 -18.03 -9.23 -5.17
CA GLU A 270 -19.31 -9.94 -4.92
C GLU A 270 -19.14 -11.37 -4.35
N ASP A 271 -17.96 -11.68 -3.80
CA ASP A 271 -17.56 -13.04 -3.39
C ASP A 271 -18.22 -13.47 -2.06
N VAL A 272 -19.23 -12.72 -1.59
CA VAL A 272 -20.18 -13.18 -0.58
C VAL A 272 -21.31 -13.94 -1.29
N ARG A 273 -21.00 -15.13 -1.83
CA ARG A 273 -21.99 -16.17 -2.14
C ARG A 273 -22.15 -17.12 -0.96
#